data_AF-V6EZP9-F1
#
_entry.id   AF-V6EZP9-F1
#
_cell.length_a   1.000
_cell.length_b   1.000
_cell.length_c   1.000
_cell.angle_alpha   90.00
_cell.angle_beta   90.00
_cell.angle_gamma   90.00
#
_symmetry.space_group_name_H-M   'P 1'
#
loop_
_entity.id
_entity.type
_entity.pdbx_description
1 polymer ?
#
loop_
_entity_poly.entity_id
_entity_poly.type
_entity_poly.pdbx_seq_one_letter_code
_entity_poly.pdbx_strand_id
1 'polypeptide(L)'
;MSIGQRNDICVDVEVAVALEVGLTRLERAEQLGGMADALTYNRELWRVIGFLADGPELVRHREELRHQSLAVAQGQSSDFIALNRRFAGIFAAQSAAYGVMSVMLNAWRQHRRTHAKAEFSQWLLERLDAHICRAQAA
;
A
#
# COMPACT_ATOMS: atom_id res chain seq x y z
N MET A 1 25.26 15.05 -6.86
CA MET A 1 23.98 14.30 -6.82
C MET A 1 22.95 15.11 -7.58
N SER A 2 22.41 14.60 -8.68
CA SER A 2 21.47 15.37 -9.50
C SER A 2 20.06 15.36 -8.88
N ILE A 3 19.31 16.43 -9.14
CA ILE A 3 17.91 16.61 -8.71
C ILE A 3 16.99 15.52 -9.31
N GLY A 4 17.43 14.85 -10.39
CA GLY A 4 16.69 13.77 -11.05
C GLY A 4 16.70 12.42 -10.34
N GLN A 5 17.55 12.19 -9.33
CA GLN A 5 17.67 10.91 -8.63
C GLN A 5 16.88 10.81 -7.30
N ARG A 6 16.06 11.82 -6.98
CA ARG A 6 15.41 11.96 -5.65
C ARG A 6 14.00 11.37 -5.52
N ASN A 7 13.41 10.77 -6.55
CA ASN A 7 11.97 10.50 -6.58
C ASN A 7 11.52 9.04 -6.57
N ASP A 8 12.43 8.07 -6.49
CA ASP A 8 12.03 6.67 -6.35
C ASP A 8 11.87 6.32 -4.88
N ILE A 9 10.71 6.69 -4.33
CA ILE A 9 10.24 6.10 -3.08
C ILE A 9 10.08 4.60 -3.35
N CYS A 10 10.72 3.77 -2.51
CA CYS A 10 10.66 2.33 -2.63
C CYS A 10 9.20 1.84 -2.45
N VAL A 11 8.65 1.20 -3.48
CA VAL A 11 7.27 0.68 -3.51
C VAL A 11 6.99 -0.23 -2.31
N ASP A 12 7.97 -1.03 -1.88
CA ASP A 12 7.89 -1.87 -0.68
C ASP A 12 7.45 -1.10 0.57
N VAL A 13 7.99 0.12 0.78
CA VAL A 13 7.67 0.95 1.95
C VAL A 13 6.25 1.49 1.85
N GLU A 14 5.83 1.91 0.66
CA GLU A 14 4.47 2.41 0.44
C GLU A 14 3.44 1.29 0.64
N VAL A 15 3.75 0.07 0.15
CA VAL A 15 2.96 -1.13 0.39
C VAL A 15 2.90 -1.47 1.88
N ALA A 16 4.03 -1.42 2.60
CA ALA A 16 4.07 -1.66 4.05
C ALA A 16 3.12 -0.71 4.80
N VAL A 17 3.21 0.59 4.49
CA VAL A 17 2.35 1.62 5.10
C VAL A 17 0.89 1.38 4.76
N ALA A 18 0.58 1.02 3.52
CA ALA A 18 -0.79 0.79 3.10
C ALA A 18 -1.42 -0.42 3.82
N LEU A 19 -0.63 -1.48 4.01
CA LEU A 19 -1.03 -2.65 4.79
C LEU A 19 -1.26 -2.31 6.27
N GLU A 20 -0.39 -1.51 6.89
CA GLU A 20 -0.59 -1.03 8.27
C GLU A 20 -1.83 -0.14 8.42
N VAL A 21 -2.09 0.73 7.43
CA VAL A 21 -3.31 1.55 7.38
C VAL A 21 -4.54 0.64 7.23
N GLY A 22 -4.48 -0.36 6.36
CA GLY A 22 -5.54 -1.35 6.16
C GLY A 22 -5.85 -2.13 7.44
N LEU A 23 -4.81 -2.56 8.16
CA LEU A 23 -4.91 -3.23 9.46
C LEU A 23 -5.54 -2.32 10.50
N THR A 24 -5.02 -1.11 10.68
CA THR A 24 -5.55 -0.13 11.64
C THR A 24 -7.03 0.18 11.39
N ARG A 25 -7.45 0.25 10.11
CA ARG A 25 -8.85 0.48 9.74
C ARG A 25 -9.74 -0.70 10.19
N LEU A 26 -9.29 -1.94 10.02
CA LEU A 26 -10.04 -3.12 10.47
C LEU A 26 -10.16 -3.16 11.99
N GLU A 27 -9.04 -3.01 12.70
CA GLU A 27 -9.01 -3.03 14.17
C GLU A 27 -9.87 -1.92 14.79
N ARG A 28 -9.88 -0.72 14.18
CA ARG A 28 -10.78 0.36 14.62
C ARG A 28 -12.24 0.09 14.27
N ALA A 29 -12.51 -0.52 13.11
CA ALA A 29 -13.88 -0.84 12.71
C ALA A 29 -14.53 -1.91 13.58
N GLU A 30 -13.74 -2.84 14.14
CA GLU A 30 -14.20 -3.80 15.15
C GLU A 30 -14.66 -3.11 16.44
N GLN A 31 -14.00 -2.02 16.83
CA GLN A 31 -14.28 -1.30 18.07
C GLN A 31 -15.37 -0.23 17.91
N LEU A 32 -15.41 0.45 16.77
CA LEU A 32 -16.18 1.68 16.56
C LEU A 32 -17.27 1.53 15.49
N GLY A 33 -17.38 0.38 14.84
CA GLY A 33 -18.23 0.17 13.67
C GLY A 33 -17.59 0.61 12.34
N GLY A 34 -18.27 0.39 11.21
CA GLY A 34 -17.75 0.73 9.88
C GLY A 34 -16.98 -0.40 9.19
N MET A 35 -17.26 -1.66 9.55
CA MET A 35 -16.59 -2.83 8.96
C MET A 35 -16.74 -2.90 7.44
N ALA A 36 -17.90 -2.51 6.89
CA ALA A 36 -18.13 -2.52 5.44
C ALA A 36 -17.13 -1.64 4.68
N ASP A 37 -16.83 -0.45 5.20
CA ASP A 37 -15.87 0.49 4.59
C ASP A 37 -14.44 0.00 4.75
N ALA A 38 -14.10 -0.58 5.91
CA ALA A 38 -12.79 -1.17 6.15
C ALA A 38 -12.52 -2.36 5.20
N LEU A 39 -13.51 -3.23 4.99
CA LEU A 39 -13.41 -4.35 4.04
C LEU A 39 -13.33 -3.86 2.59
N THR A 40 -14.10 -2.84 2.21
CA THR A 40 -14.04 -2.24 0.87
C THR A 40 -12.64 -1.69 0.59
N TYR A 41 -12.08 -0.92 1.52
CA TYR A 41 -10.71 -0.40 1.41
C TYR A 41 -9.69 -1.54 1.27
N ASN A 42 -9.78 -2.58 2.10
CA ASN A 42 -8.82 -3.68 2.06
C ASN A 42 -8.91 -4.51 0.79
N ARG A 43 -10.11 -4.76 0.26
CA ARG A 43 -10.25 -5.40 -1.06
C ARG A 43 -9.56 -4.61 -2.15
N GLU A 44 -9.73 -3.29 -2.13
CA GLU A 44 -9.10 -2.42 -3.11
C GLU A 44 -7.57 -2.37 -2.96
N LEU A 45 -7.07 -2.29 -1.72
CA LEU A 45 -5.64 -2.39 -1.44
C LEU A 45 -5.04 -3.69 -1.99
N TRP A 46 -5.68 -4.83 -1.72
CA TRP A 46 -5.20 -6.13 -2.17
C TRP A 46 -5.31 -6.32 -3.69
N ARG A 47 -6.27 -5.65 -4.34
CA ARG A 47 -6.34 -5.52 -5.80
C ARG A 47 -5.09 -4.81 -6.33
N VAL A 48 -4.78 -3.62 -5.81
CA VAL A 48 -3.60 -2.82 -6.23
C VAL A 48 -2.30 -3.58 -5.99
N ILE A 49 -2.15 -4.23 -4.83
CA ILE A 49 -0.98 -5.08 -4.53
C ILE A 49 -0.85 -6.22 -5.53
N GLY A 50 -1.97 -6.83 -5.97
CA GLY A 50 -1.95 -7.88 -6.98
C GLY A 50 -1.36 -7.40 -8.30
N PHE A 51 -1.78 -6.23 -8.77
CA PHE A 51 -1.21 -5.61 -9.98
C PHE A 51 0.26 -5.24 -9.82
N LEU A 52 0.66 -4.70 -8.65
CA LEU A 52 2.08 -4.41 -8.37
C LEU A 52 2.93 -5.68 -8.35
N ALA A 53 2.39 -6.78 -7.80
CA ALA A 53 3.01 -8.09 -7.81
C ALA A 53 3.07 -8.74 -9.20
N ASP A 54 2.34 -8.23 -10.20
CA ASP A 54 2.53 -8.64 -11.60
C ASP A 54 3.58 -7.78 -12.32
N GLY A 55 3.92 -6.62 -11.76
CA GLY A 55 4.92 -5.69 -12.28
C GLY A 55 6.37 -5.96 -11.82
N PRO A 56 7.33 -5.20 -12.36
CA PRO A 56 8.75 -5.29 -11.98
C PRO A 56 9.08 -4.61 -10.64
N GLU A 57 8.21 -3.71 -10.18
CA GLU A 57 8.43 -2.89 -8.98
C GLU A 57 8.45 -3.70 -7.68
N LEU A 58 7.65 -4.77 -7.61
CA LEU A 58 7.48 -5.59 -6.42
C LEU A 58 8.12 -6.97 -6.62
N VAL A 59 9.42 -7.08 -6.37
CA VAL A 59 10.18 -8.33 -6.60
C VAL A 59 10.05 -9.31 -5.43
N ARG A 60 9.96 -8.80 -4.20
CA ARG A 60 9.99 -9.63 -2.99
C ARG A 60 8.63 -10.24 -2.72
N HIS A 61 8.60 -11.53 -2.39
CA HIS A 61 7.37 -12.28 -2.12
C HIS A 61 6.32 -12.15 -3.23
N ARG A 62 6.76 -11.82 -4.46
CA ARG A 62 5.91 -11.52 -5.60
C ARG A 62 4.87 -12.61 -5.87
N GLU A 63 5.31 -13.85 -5.96
CA GLU A 63 4.42 -14.98 -6.24
C GLU A 63 3.38 -15.18 -5.15
N GLU A 64 3.80 -15.01 -3.89
CA GLU A 64 2.92 -15.16 -2.75
C GLU A 64 1.89 -14.03 -2.68
N LEU A 65 2.31 -12.79 -2.89
CA LEU A 65 1.42 -11.63 -2.93
C LEU A 65 0.40 -11.76 -4.06
N ARG A 66 0.86 -12.15 -5.26
CA ARG A 66 -0.02 -12.44 -6.40
C ARG A 66 -1.05 -13.53 -6.06
N HIS A 67 -0.63 -14.62 -5.41
CA HIS A 67 -1.54 -15.69 -4.99
C HIS A 67 -2.57 -15.20 -3.97
N GLN A 68 -2.14 -14.46 -2.94
CA GLN A 68 -3.05 -13.95 -1.91
C GLN A 68 -4.02 -12.89 -2.45
N SER A 69 -3.54 -11.97 -3.28
CA SER A 69 -4.38 -11.00 -3.99
C SER A 69 -5.44 -11.68 -4.87
N LEU A 70 -5.07 -12.76 -5.57
CA LEU A 70 -6.02 -13.54 -6.35
C LEU A 70 -7.08 -14.22 -5.47
N ALA A 71 -6.68 -14.83 -4.35
CA ALA A 71 -7.60 -15.44 -3.41
C ALA A 71 -8.58 -14.41 -2.80
N VAL A 72 -8.11 -13.20 -2.49
CA VAL A 72 -8.96 -12.08 -2.08
C VAL A 72 -9.94 -11.68 -3.18
N ALA A 73 -9.48 -11.51 -4.42
CA ALA A 73 -10.31 -11.12 -5.55
C ALA A 73 -11.42 -12.14 -5.86
N GLN A 74 -11.13 -13.44 -5.64
CA GLN A 74 -12.09 -14.53 -5.81
C GLN A 74 -13.02 -14.73 -4.60
N GLY A 75 -12.86 -13.92 -3.53
CA GLY A 75 -13.63 -14.06 -2.29
C GLY A 75 -13.29 -15.32 -1.48
N GLN A 76 -12.16 -15.96 -1.78
CA GLN A 76 -11.67 -17.16 -1.08
C GLN A 76 -10.88 -16.83 0.19
N SER A 77 -10.43 -15.57 0.33
CA SER A 77 -9.76 -15.07 1.53
C SER A 77 -10.44 -13.80 2.03
N SER A 78 -10.75 -13.78 3.32
CA SER A 78 -11.27 -12.63 4.06
C SER A 78 -10.43 -12.27 5.29
N ASP A 79 -9.33 -12.99 5.52
CA ASP A 79 -8.44 -12.77 6.66
C ASP A 79 -7.46 -11.63 6.39
N PHE A 80 -8.02 -10.43 6.19
CA PHE A 80 -7.25 -9.23 5.92
C PHE A 80 -6.34 -8.85 7.09
N ILE A 81 -6.72 -9.15 8.33
CA ILE A 81 -5.91 -8.84 9.51
C ILE A 81 -4.61 -9.64 9.48
N ALA A 82 -4.68 -10.96 9.31
CA ALA A 82 -3.47 -11.78 9.27
C ALA A 82 -2.59 -11.47 8.07
N LEU A 83 -3.21 -11.30 6.89
CA LEU A 83 -2.48 -10.95 5.67
C LEU A 83 -1.77 -9.60 5.81
N ASN A 84 -2.48 -8.55 6.21
CA ASN A 84 -1.90 -7.21 6.35
C ASN A 84 -0.76 -7.20 7.35
N ARG A 85 -0.98 -7.75 8.55
CA ARG A 85 0.04 -7.78 9.61
C ARG A 85 1.31 -8.49 9.15
N ARG A 86 1.16 -9.63 8.46
CA ARG A 86 2.30 -10.42 7.97
C ARG A 86 3.12 -9.64 6.95
N PHE A 87 2.47 -9.16 5.88
CA PHE A 87 3.20 -8.52 4.78
C PHE A 87 3.72 -7.14 5.16
N ALA A 88 2.99 -6.39 5.99
CA ALA A 88 3.50 -5.14 6.56
C ALA A 88 4.81 -5.38 7.31
N GLY A 89 4.88 -6.41 8.17
CA GLY A 89 6.10 -6.77 8.89
C GLY A 89 7.28 -7.15 7.98
N ILE A 90 7.01 -7.91 6.91
CA ILE A 90 8.03 -8.30 5.91
C ILE A 90 8.65 -7.07 5.25
N PHE A 91 7.82 -6.11 4.84
CA PHE A 91 8.30 -4.92 4.13
C PHE A 91 8.85 -3.84 5.06
N ALA A 92 8.33 -3.71 6.28
CA ALA A 92 8.80 -2.75 7.28
C ALA A 92 10.17 -3.09 7.89
N ALA A 93 10.53 -4.39 7.95
CA ALA A 93 11.82 -4.84 8.50
C ALA A 93 13.05 -4.47 7.65
N GLN A 94 12.86 -3.76 6.53
CA GLN A 94 13.93 -3.46 5.59
C GLN A 94 14.73 -2.20 5.98
N SER A 95 16.06 -2.27 5.89
CA SER A 95 16.95 -1.11 6.11
C SER A 95 16.66 0.03 5.12
N ALA A 96 16.22 -0.29 3.90
CA ALA A 96 15.80 0.67 2.89
C ALA A 96 14.55 1.48 3.30
N ALA A 97 13.79 1.05 4.31
CA ALA A 97 12.67 1.81 4.83
C ALA A 97 13.11 3.08 5.59
N TYR A 98 14.35 3.11 6.09
CA TYR A 98 14.91 4.28 6.77
C TYR A 98 15.09 5.44 5.78
N GLY A 99 14.50 6.59 6.10
CA GLY A 99 14.53 7.79 5.25
C GLY A 99 13.40 7.85 4.23
N VAL A 100 13.04 6.73 3.59
CA VAL A 100 11.94 6.65 2.60
C VAL A 100 10.59 7.04 3.21
N MET A 101 10.33 6.62 4.46
CA MET A 101 9.14 7.04 5.21
C MET A 101 9.04 8.58 5.34
N SER A 102 10.16 9.25 5.62
CA SER A 102 10.18 10.72 5.74
C SER A 102 9.88 11.41 4.42
N VAL A 103 10.35 10.85 3.29
CA VAL A 103 10.05 11.37 1.95
C VAL A 103 8.56 11.23 1.65
N MET A 104 7.98 10.05 1.92
CA MET A 104 6.55 9.80 1.73
C MET A 104 5.68 10.74 2.58
N LEU A 105 6.01 10.93 3.86
CA LEU A 105 5.30 11.85 4.75
C LEU A 105 5.40 13.30 4.29
N ASN A 106 6.54 13.73 3.75
CA ASN A 106 6.69 15.06 3.18
C ASN A 106 5.86 15.24 1.90
N ALA A 107 5.80 14.23 1.03
CA ALA A 107 4.96 14.23 -0.16
C ALA A 107 3.46 14.34 0.23
N TRP A 108 3.04 13.60 1.25
CA TRP A 108 1.69 13.70 1.79
C TRP A 108 1.37 15.11 2.31
N ARG A 109 2.26 15.69 3.14
CA ARG A 109 2.09 17.05 3.67
C ARG A 109 1.95 18.07 2.55
N GLN A 110 2.74 17.95 1.49
CA GLN A 110 2.64 18.82 0.33
C GLN A 110 1.31 18.64 -0.40
N HIS A 111 0.86 17.40 -0.63
CA HIS A 111 -0.43 17.11 -1.25
C HIS A 111 -1.60 17.69 -0.45
N ARG A 112 -1.58 17.57 0.89
CA ARG A 112 -2.62 18.12 1.78
C ARG A 112 -2.70 19.64 1.78
N ARG A 113 -1.61 20.35 1.46
CA ARG A 113 -1.65 21.83 1.32
C ARG A 113 -2.52 22.27 0.16
N THR A 114 -2.57 21.48 -0.91
CA THR A 114 -3.40 21.76 -2.10
C THR A 114 -4.75 21.03 -2.05
N HIS A 115 -4.84 19.93 -1.30
CA HIS A 115 -6.06 19.12 -1.15
C HIS A 115 -6.40 18.97 0.34
N ALA A 116 -6.93 20.03 0.96
CA ALA A 116 -7.15 20.09 2.41
C ALA A 116 -8.03 18.95 2.97
N LYS A 117 -8.95 18.42 2.15
CA LYS A 117 -9.88 17.34 2.50
C LYS A 117 -9.44 15.95 2.05
N ALA A 118 -8.26 15.81 1.42
CA ALA A 118 -7.77 14.50 1.01
C ALA A 118 -7.60 13.58 2.23
N GLU A 119 -7.96 12.31 2.09
CA GLU A 119 -7.70 11.28 3.07
C GLU A 119 -6.37 10.59 2.77
N PHE A 120 -5.58 10.33 3.80
CA PHE A 120 -4.27 9.70 3.64
C PHE A 120 -4.36 8.31 3.01
N SER A 121 -5.35 7.51 3.41
CA SER A 121 -5.55 6.16 2.89
C SER A 121 -5.89 6.15 1.39
N GLN A 122 -6.69 7.12 0.94
CA GLN A 122 -7.06 7.25 -0.47
C GLN A 122 -5.87 7.75 -1.30
N TRP A 123 -5.18 8.78 -0.82
CA TRP A 123 -3.95 9.27 -1.46
C TRP A 123 -2.88 8.18 -1.59
N LEU A 124 -2.75 7.31 -0.58
CA LEU A 124 -1.80 6.22 -0.61
C LEU A 124 -2.15 5.15 -1.65
N LEU A 125 -3.44 4.81 -1.81
CA LEU A 125 -3.90 3.91 -2.88
C LEU A 125 -3.60 4.50 -4.26
N GLU A 126 -3.97 5.77 -4.50
CA GLU A 126 -3.71 6.45 -5.77
C GLU A 126 -2.22 6.52 -6.10
N ARG A 127 -1.40 6.72 -5.06
CA ARG A 127 0.05 6.73 -5.19
C ARG A 127 0.61 5.36 -5.58
N LEU A 128 0.11 4.27 -4.99
CA LEU A 128 0.45 2.90 -5.37
C LEU A 128 -0.01 2.58 -6.80
N ASP A 129 -1.21 2.99 -7.17
CA ASP A 129 -1.77 2.80 -8.52
C ASP A 129 -0.92 3.50 -9.59
N ALA A 130 -0.36 4.68 -9.27
CA ALA A 130 0.53 5.41 -10.18
C ALA A 130 1.83 4.66 -10.50
N HIS A 131 2.29 3.73 -9.66
CA HIS A 131 3.43 2.86 -9.99
C HIS A 131 3.05 1.81 -11.04
N ILE A 132 1.82 1.29 -10.99
CA ILE A 132 1.31 0.35 -12.00
C ILE A 132 1.28 1.02 -13.38
N CYS A 133 0.72 2.24 -13.46
CA CYS A 133 0.68 2.99 -14.72
C CYS A 133 2.07 3.27 -15.29
N ARG A 134 3.07 3.56 -14.45
CA ARG A 134 4.44 3.78 -14.89
C ARG A 134 5.09 2.51 -15.42
N ALA A 135 4.89 1.38 -14.74
CA ALA A 135 5.42 0.09 -15.17
C ALA A 135 4.84 -0.40 -16.51
N GLN A 136 3.62 0.01 -16.87
CA GLN A 136 2.98 -0.33 -18.14
C GLN A 136 3.42 0.56 -19.32
N ALA A 137 3.98 1.74 -19.03
CA ALA A 137 4.40 2.71 -20.05
C ALA A 137 5.90 2.61 -20.40
N ALA A 138 6.66 1.82 -19.66
CA ALA A 138 8.09 1.57 -19.84
C ALA A 138 8.34 0.27 -20.63
#